data_AF-A0A524EG32-F1
#
_entry.id   AF-A0A524EG32-F1
#
_cell.length_a   1.000
_cell.length_b   1.000
_cell.length_c   1.000
_cell.angle_alpha   90.00
_cell.angle_beta   90.00
_cell.angle_gamma   90.00
#
_symmetry.space_group_name_H-M   'P 1'
#
loop_
_entity.id
_entity.type
_entity.pdbx_description
1 polymer ?
#
loop_
_entity_poly.entity_id
_entity_poly.type
_entity_poly.pdbx_seq_one_letter_code
_entity_poly.pdbx_strand_id
1 'polypeptide(L)'
;MRTQKSSIVILLFIGILIGTSIFTQNNSKTTLHKDKPLEDGVEDIGYIFNNELPRSSSSENFENLEDVFTEKLDSYSSLGYFPQIYESSLQATYYAIFILDTIGRIDQIDPTIITNFIMSHYNSTAQAFIDAYAERYLSIDFSTRYEYYPYTTLLEVNCYAILTLEMLGQLELINKQEFIDFIWSCYNPITGGFIGRPYATSPNNEY
;
A
#
# COMPACT_ATOMS: atom_id res chain seq x y z
N MET A 1 3.81 -6.20 -38.70
CA MET A 1 4.64 -7.40 -38.51
C MET A 1 5.49 -7.17 -37.26
N ARG A 2 5.07 -7.68 -36.10
CA ARG A 2 5.77 -7.52 -34.82
C ARG A 2 5.71 -8.89 -34.12
N THR A 3 6.90 -9.46 -33.90
CA THR A 3 7.14 -10.87 -33.54
C THR A 3 6.81 -11.19 -32.09
N GLN A 4 6.01 -12.24 -31.88
CA GLN A 4 5.77 -12.93 -30.61
C GLN A 4 7.07 -13.49 -30.02
N LYS A 5 7.23 -13.44 -28.69
CA LYS A 5 8.15 -14.30 -27.95
C LYS A 5 7.33 -15.29 -27.13
N SER A 6 7.58 -16.58 -27.38
CA SER A 6 6.85 -17.71 -26.84
C SER A 6 7.21 -18.07 -25.40
N SER A 7 6.21 -18.69 -24.77
CA SER A 7 6.03 -19.22 -23.42
C SER A 7 7.13 -20.16 -22.89
N ILE A 8 7.44 -20.03 -21.60
CA ILE A 8 7.89 -21.12 -20.74
C ILE A 8 7.09 -21.03 -19.44
N VAL A 9 6.25 -22.03 -19.19
CA VAL A 9 5.55 -22.27 -17.92
C VAL A 9 5.91 -23.70 -17.51
N ILE A 10 6.02 -23.93 -16.20
CA ILE A 10 5.50 -25.10 -15.45
C ILE A 10 6.50 -25.63 -14.39
N LEU A 11 5.94 -25.80 -13.17
CA LEU A 11 6.36 -26.58 -11.98
C LEU A 11 7.15 -25.86 -10.87
N LEU A 12 6.44 -25.49 -9.80
CA LEU A 12 6.78 -25.88 -8.41
C LEU A 12 5.65 -25.51 -7.43
N PHE A 13 4.58 -26.30 -7.45
CA PHE A 13 3.71 -26.51 -6.29
C PHE A 13 3.45 -28.02 -6.22
N ILE A 14 3.97 -28.66 -5.17
CA ILE A 14 3.48 -29.85 -4.46
C ILE A 14 4.67 -30.35 -3.62
N GLY A 15 4.55 -30.17 -2.31
CA GLY A 15 5.54 -30.60 -1.32
C GLY A 15 5.08 -30.25 0.09
N ILE A 16 3.83 -30.59 0.43
CA ILE A 16 3.28 -30.49 1.77
C ILE A 16 3.22 -31.92 2.37
N LEU A 17 3.71 -32.02 3.60
CA LEU A 17 3.50 -33.05 4.64
C LEU A 17 4.09 -34.47 4.48
N ILE A 18 4.99 -34.80 5.43
CA ILE A 18 5.04 -35.92 6.41
C ILE A 18 6.52 -35.97 6.84
N GLY A 19 7.00 -35.84 8.08
CA GLY A 19 6.48 -35.86 9.44
C GLY A 19 7.61 -36.33 10.39
N THR A 20 7.54 -35.95 11.67
CA THR A 20 8.27 -36.46 12.86
C THR A 20 9.43 -35.63 13.46
N SER A 21 9.06 -34.84 14.48
CA SER A 21 9.62 -34.80 15.85
C SER A 21 11.13 -34.99 16.07
N ILE A 22 11.84 -33.88 16.34
CA ILE A 22 12.91 -33.86 17.34
C ILE A 22 12.80 -32.54 18.14
N PHE A 23 12.38 -32.71 19.40
CA PHE A 23 12.46 -31.70 20.44
C PHE A 23 13.88 -31.78 21.03
N THR A 24 14.68 -30.72 20.90
CA THR A 24 15.92 -30.57 21.68
C THR A 24 15.91 -29.23 22.39
N GLN A 25 15.66 -29.33 23.70
CA GLN A 25 15.85 -28.32 24.70
C GLN A 25 17.35 -27.98 24.81
N ASN A 26 17.76 -26.77 24.44
CA ASN A 26 19.12 -26.30 24.69
C ASN A 26 19.10 -25.29 25.85
N ASN A 27 19.43 -25.78 27.04
CA ASN A 27 19.62 -24.99 28.25
C ASN A 27 21.07 -24.47 28.27
N SER A 28 21.32 -23.28 27.71
CA SER A 28 22.60 -22.60 27.95
C SER A 28 22.54 -21.88 29.30
N LYS A 29 23.20 -22.46 30.31
CA LYS A 29 23.49 -21.81 31.59
C LYS A 29 24.35 -20.56 31.34
N THR A 30 23.77 -19.38 31.52
CA THR A 30 24.54 -18.14 31.57
C THR A 30 25.23 -18.06 32.94
N THR A 31 26.54 -18.30 32.96
CA THR A 31 27.39 -18.04 34.13
C THR A 31 27.46 -16.55 34.40
N LEU A 32 27.00 -16.14 35.59
CA LEU A 32 27.10 -14.79 36.12
C LEU A 32 28.58 -14.45 36.37
N HIS A 33 29.18 -13.63 35.50
CA HIS A 33 30.49 -13.03 35.77
C HIS A 33 30.30 -11.87 36.75
N LYS A 34 30.95 -11.97 37.92
CA LYS A 34 31.03 -10.93 38.95
C LYS A 34 31.65 -9.64 38.39
N ASP A 35 30.91 -8.57 38.59
CA ASP A 35 31.29 -7.18 38.91
C ASP A 35 32.57 -6.60 38.31
N LYS A 36 32.39 -5.61 37.43
CA LYS A 36 33.32 -4.50 37.23
C LYS A 36 32.59 -3.22 37.69
N PRO A 37 33.17 -2.36 38.55
CA PRO A 37 32.48 -1.16 39.00
C PRO A 37 32.31 -0.18 37.83
N LEU A 38 31.09 0.30 37.64
CA LEU A 38 30.75 1.39 36.73
C LEU A 38 31.17 2.72 37.38
N GLU A 39 31.78 3.59 36.59
CA GLU A 39 32.08 4.98 36.94
C GLU A 39 30.79 5.74 37.31
N ASP A 40 30.90 6.52 38.39
CA ASP A 40 29.88 7.46 38.89
C ASP A 40 29.41 8.41 37.79
N GLY A 41 28.08 8.56 37.62
CA GLY A 41 27.54 9.76 36.97
C GLY A 41 26.28 9.65 36.13
N VAL A 42 25.45 8.61 36.26
CA VAL A 42 24.11 8.62 35.64
C VAL A 42 23.07 8.33 36.71
N GLU A 43 22.21 9.31 36.98
CA GLU A 43 21.03 9.15 37.81
C GLU A 43 20.18 8.00 37.26
N ASP A 44 19.96 7.01 38.13
CA ASP A 44 19.14 5.83 37.89
C ASP A 44 17.69 6.28 37.63
N ILE A 45 17.34 6.46 36.35
CA ILE A 45 15.95 6.45 35.91
C ILE A 45 15.44 5.02 36.09
N GLY A 46 15.08 4.72 37.34
CA GLY A 46 14.66 3.40 37.78
C GLY A 46 13.59 2.83 36.86
N TYR A 47 14.02 1.97 35.95
CA TYR A 47 13.10 1.12 35.22
C TYR A 47 12.48 0.19 36.25
N ILE A 48 11.18 0.37 36.50
CA ILE A 48 10.39 -0.60 37.24
C ILE A 48 10.41 -1.87 36.39
N PHE A 49 11.37 -2.76 36.68
CA PHE A 49 11.29 -4.14 36.26
C PHE A 49 10.09 -4.74 37.00
N ASN A 50 8.95 -4.75 36.33
CA ASN A 50 7.84 -5.58 36.75
C ASN A 50 8.35 -7.03 36.74
N ASN A 51 8.76 -7.53 37.90
CA ASN A 51 9.12 -8.93 38.15
C ASN A 51 7.90 -9.86 38.06
N GLU A 52 6.78 -9.41 37.50
CA GLU A 52 5.67 -10.30 37.18
C GLU A 52 6.11 -11.23 36.06
N LEU A 53 6.18 -12.52 36.37
CA LEU A 53 6.28 -13.57 35.36
C LEU A 53 5.20 -13.33 34.29
N PRO A 54 5.51 -13.53 33.00
CA PRO A 54 4.50 -13.43 31.95
C PRO A 54 3.30 -14.30 32.34
N ARG A 55 2.15 -13.65 32.51
CA ARG A 55 0.91 -14.33 32.91
C ARG A 55 0.46 -15.21 31.75
N SER A 56 0.02 -16.43 32.03
CA SER A 56 -0.65 -17.26 31.03
C SER A 56 -1.87 -16.52 30.48
N SER A 57 -2.09 -16.60 29.16
CA SER A 57 -3.29 -16.04 28.53
C SER A 57 -4.55 -16.63 29.17
N SER A 58 -5.58 -15.81 29.38
CA SER A 58 -6.90 -16.31 29.79
C SER A 58 -7.47 -17.24 28.72
N SER A 59 -8.33 -18.18 29.11
CA SER A 59 -9.10 -19.01 28.16
C SER A 59 -9.99 -18.14 27.26
N GLU A 60 -10.48 -17.03 27.79
CA GLU A 60 -11.26 -16.03 27.05
C GLU A 60 -10.48 -15.46 25.85
N ASN A 61 -9.14 -15.33 25.92
CA ASN A 61 -8.37 -14.86 24.78
C ASN A 61 -8.34 -15.89 23.64
N PHE A 62 -8.32 -17.19 23.97
CA PHE A 62 -8.36 -18.25 22.96
C PHE A 62 -9.74 -18.30 22.29
N GLU A 63 -10.82 -18.23 23.08
CA GLU A 63 -12.20 -18.19 22.58
C GLU A 63 -12.45 -16.96 21.69
N ASN A 64 -12.03 -15.76 22.13
CA ASN A 64 -12.14 -14.53 21.35
C ASN A 64 -11.38 -14.60 20.02
N LEU A 65 -10.21 -15.24 19.99
CA LEU A 65 -9.46 -15.44 18.75
C LEU A 65 -10.18 -16.43 17.83
N GLU A 66 -10.68 -17.53 18.37
CA GLU A 66 -11.40 -18.54 17.59
C GLU A 66 -12.70 -17.97 16.99
N ASP A 67 -13.42 -17.11 17.73
CA ASP A 67 -14.60 -16.42 17.24
C ASP A 67 -14.27 -15.49 16.06
N VAL A 68 -13.20 -14.69 16.18
CA VAL A 68 -12.73 -13.83 15.08
C VAL A 68 -12.31 -14.65 13.86
N PHE A 69 -11.61 -15.77 14.05
CA PHE A 69 -11.23 -16.66 12.95
C PHE A 69 -12.44 -17.33 12.32
N THR A 70 -13.39 -17.78 13.12
CA THR A 70 -14.65 -18.39 12.65
C THR A 70 -15.43 -17.40 11.80
N GLU A 71 -15.62 -16.16 12.27
CA GLU A 71 -16.30 -15.11 11.50
C GLU A 71 -15.61 -14.85 10.14
N LYS A 72 -14.27 -14.81 10.11
CA LYS A 72 -13.51 -14.61 8.86
C LYS A 72 -13.65 -15.79 7.90
N LEU A 73 -13.64 -17.02 8.42
CA LEU A 73 -13.81 -18.23 7.62
C LEU A 73 -15.24 -18.36 7.09
N ASP A 74 -16.24 -18.01 7.89
CA ASP A 74 -17.65 -17.97 7.47
C ASP A 74 -17.86 -16.92 6.38
N SER A 75 -17.28 -15.73 6.56
CA SER A 75 -17.29 -14.67 5.54
C SER A 75 -16.67 -15.14 4.22
N TYR A 76 -15.51 -15.78 4.26
CA TYR A 76 -14.87 -16.32 3.05
C TYR A 76 -15.71 -17.41 2.40
N SER A 77 -16.27 -18.33 3.19
CA SER A 77 -17.10 -19.42 2.69
C SER A 77 -18.36 -18.90 1.98
N SER A 78 -18.91 -17.78 2.44
CA SER A 78 -20.07 -17.13 1.84
C SER A 78 -19.72 -16.27 0.62
N LEU A 79 -18.65 -15.48 0.69
CA LEU A 79 -18.34 -14.44 -0.30
C LEU A 79 -17.32 -14.90 -1.36
N GLY A 80 -16.54 -15.92 -1.07
CA GLY A 80 -15.39 -16.36 -1.88
C GLY A 80 -14.15 -15.49 -1.74
N TYR A 81 -14.15 -14.52 -0.83
CA TYR A 81 -13.00 -13.66 -0.51
C TYR A 81 -13.08 -13.17 0.95
N PHE A 82 -11.95 -12.72 1.50
CA PHE A 82 -11.94 -12.11 2.83
C PHE A 82 -12.41 -10.65 2.73
N PRO A 83 -13.46 -10.25 3.46
CA PRO A 83 -13.96 -8.89 3.40
C PRO A 83 -12.89 -7.91 3.89
N GLN A 84 -12.66 -6.86 3.11
CA GLN A 84 -11.73 -5.79 3.43
C GLN A 84 -12.49 -4.57 3.96
N ILE A 85 -11.90 -3.89 4.93
CA ILE A 85 -12.41 -2.62 5.46
C ILE A 85 -12.00 -1.42 4.61
N TYR A 86 -11.13 -1.62 3.61
CA TYR A 86 -10.61 -0.56 2.76
C TYR A 86 -11.55 -0.29 1.59
N GLU A 87 -11.79 1.00 1.34
CA GLU A 87 -12.53 1.46 0.18
C GLU A 87 -11.73 1.25 -1.12
N SER A 88 -12.44 1.20 -2.24
CA SER A 88 -11.81 1.14 -3.56
C SER A 88 -11.07 2.45 -3.86
N SER A 89 -9.92 2.37 -4.53
CA SER A 89 -9.12 3.55 -4.89
C SER A 89 -8.67 3.49 -6.34
N LEU A 90 -8.35 4.64 -6.93
CA LEU A 90 -7.82 4.71 -8.30
C LEU A 90 -6.52 3.91 -8.44
N GLN A 91 -5.68 3.92 -7.40
CA GLN A 91 -4.43 3.15 -7.36
C GLN A 91 -4.68 1.64 -7.42
N ALA A 92 -5.53 1.10 -6.54
CA ALA A 92 -5.81 -0.34 -6.51
C ALA A 92 -6.49 -0.79 -7.81
N THR A 93 -7.43 0.00 -8.32
CA THR A 93 -8.11 -0.25 -9.60
C THR A 93 -7.10 -0.28 -10.75
N TYR A 94 -6.20 0.70 -10.84
CA TYR A 94 -5.16 0.70 -11.87
C TYR A 94 -4.30 -0.57 -11.84
N TYR A 95 -3.79 -0.97 -10.67
CA TYR A 95 -2.95 -2.17 -10.58
C TYR A 95 -3.71 -3.44 -10.95
N ALA A 96 -4.98 -3.56 -10.56
CA ALA A 96 -5.81 -4.70 -10.93
C ALA A 96 -6.02 -4.77 -12.45
N ILE A 97 -6.41 -3.65 -13.08
CA ILE A 97 -6.63 -3.59 -14.52
C ILE A 97 -5.32 -3.81 -15.28
N PHE A 98 -4.21 -3.20 -14.83
CA PHE A 98 -2.90 -3.39 -15.43
C PHE A 98 -2.48 -4.86 -15.45
N ILE A 99 -2.64 -5.59 -14.34
CA ILE A 99 -2.31 -7.01 -14.29
C ILE A 99 -3.24 -7.82 -15.20
N LEU A 100 -4.55 -7.56 -15.17
CA LEU A 100 -5.52 -8.26 -16.02
C LEU A 100 -5.23 -8.04 -17.51
N ASP A 101 -4.94 -6.82 -17.93
CA ASP A 101 -4.51 -6.51 -19.30
C ASP A 101 -3.20 -7.23 -19.65
N THR A 102 -2.19 -7.12 -18.79
CA THR A 102 -0.87 -7.72 -19.00
C THR A 102 -0.93 -9.24 -19.19
N ILE A 103 -1.81 -9.94 -18.47
CA ILE A 103 -1.97 -11.40 -18.58
C ILE A 103 -3.01 -11.82 -19.64
N GLY A 104 -3.53 -10.87 -20.42
CA GLY A 104 -4.49 -11.13 -21.50
C GLY A 104 -5.87 -11.56 -21.00
N ARG A 105 -6.29 -11.04 -19.85
CA ARG A 105 -7.54 -11.37 -19.16
C ARG A 105 -8.42 -10.15 -18.86
N ILE A 106 -8.24 -9.08 -19.64
CA ILE A 106 -9.07 -7.86 -19.58
C ILE A 106 -10.52 -8.13 -19.98
N ASP A 107 -10.79 -9.23 -20.69
CA ASP A 107 -12.14 -9.68 -21.07
C ASP A 107 -13.03 -10.10 -19.88
N GLN A 108 -12.44 -10.26 -18.69
CA GLN A 108 -13.19 -10.64 -17.48
C GLN A 108 -13.86 -9.47 -16.76
N ILE A 109 -13.54 -8.23 -17.11
CA ILE A 109 -14.10 -7.06 -16.45
C ILE A 109 -15.28 -6.50 -17.23
N ASP A 110 -16.17 -5.78 -16.53
CA ASP A 110 -17.11 -4.88 -17.18
C ASP A 110 -16.44 -3.49 -17.33
N PRO A 111 -16.05 -3.09 -18.55
CA PRO A 111 -15.37 -1.81 -18.75
C PRO A 111 -16.25 -0.61 -18.40
N THR A 112 -17.58 -0.75 -18.48
CA THR A 112 -18.51 0.34 -18.15
C THR A 112 -18.49 0.64 -16.66
N ILE A 113 -18.49 -0.40 -15.81
CA ILE A 113 -18.45 -0.24 -14.36
C ILE A 113 -17.14 0.42 -13.94
N ILE A 114 -16.01 -0.04 -14.49
CA ILE A 114 -14.70 0.52 -14.14
C ILE A 114 -14.58 1.96 -14.64
N THR A 115 -14.97 2.27 -15.88
CA THR A 115 -14.97 3.63 -16.42
C THR A 115 -15.82 4.57 -15.56
N ASN A 116 -17.03 4.16 -15.16
CA ASN A 116 -17.87 4.95 -14.27
C ASN A 116 -17.22 5.21 -12.91
N PHE A 117 -16.55 4.20 -12.33
CA PHE A 117 -15.78 4.37 -11.10
C PHE A 117 -14.66 5.40 -11.30
N ILE A 118 -13.82 5.26 -12.33
CA ILE A 118 -12.73 6.21 -12.62
C ILE A 118 -13.28 7.63 -12.80
N MET A 119 -14.33 7.79 -13.62
CA MET A 119 -14.91 9.11 -13.91
C MET A 119 -15.68 9.72 -12.73
N SER A 120 -16.10 8.91 -11.75
CA SER A 120 -16.69 9.44 -10.52
C SER A 120 -15.70 10.27 -9.69
N HIS A 121 -14.39 10.04 -9.89
CA HIS A 121 -13.30 10.82 -9.29
C HIS A 121 -12.84 12.01 -10.16
N TYR A 122 -13.42 12.21 -11.35
CA TYR A 122 -13.04 13.33 -12.22
C TYR A 122 -13.68 14.63 -11.73
N ASN A 123 -12.84 15.60 -11.34
CA ASN A 123 -13.27 16.94 -10.97
C ASN A 123 -13.18 17.87 -12.19
N SER A 124 -14.33 18.25 -12.75
CA SER A 124 -14.39 19.11 -13.94
C SER A 124 -13.94 20.55 -13.71
N THR A 125 -13.94 21.04 -12.47
CA THR A 125 -13.42 22.38 -12.15
C THR A 125 -11.90 22.36 -12.10
N ALA A 126 -11.32 21.34 -11.47
CA ALA A 126 -9.88 21.17 -11.37
C ALA A 126 -9.24 20.56 -12.62
N GLN A 127 -10.05 20.03 -13.55
CA GLN A 127 -9.61 19.24 -14.72
C GLN A 127 -8.63 18.12 -14.32
N ALA A 128 -8.92 17.46 -13.21
CA ALA A 128 -8.06 16.43 -12.62
C ALA A 128 -8.88 15.35 -11.92
N PHE A 129 -8.32 14.16 -11.78
CA PHE A 129 -8.84 13.11 -10.92
C PHE A 129 -8.42 13.37 -9.47
N ILE A 130 -9.38 13.32 -8.55
CA ILE A 130 -9.20 13.56 -7.13
C ILE A 130 -9.91 12.43 -6.35
N ASP A 131 -9.11 11.62 -5.66
CA ASP A 131 -9.58 10.66 -4.66
C ASP A 131 -9.06 11.05 -3.26
N ALA A 132 -9.42 10.26 -2.25
CA ALA A 132 -8.99 10.51 -0.87
C ALA A 132 -7.46 10.58 -0.70
N TYR A 133 -6.69 9.91 -1.56
CA TYR A 133 -5.23 9.99 -1.51
C TYR A 133 -4.72 11.32 -2.05
N ALA A 134 -5.27 11.79 -3.17
CA ALA A 134 -4.96 13.12 -3.69
C ALA A 134 -5.34 14.22 -2.69
N GLU A 135 -6.51 14.15 -2.07
CA GLU A 135 -6.94 15.12 -1.05
C GLU A 135 -6.00 15.14 0.14
N ARG A 136 -5.68 13.96 0.68
CA ARG A 136 -4.73 13.83 1.79
C ARG A 136 -3.37 14.44 1.42
N TYR A 137 -2.85 14.13 0.22
CA TYR A 137 -1.59 14.70 -0.25
C TYR A 137 -1.63 16.23 -0.36
N LEU A 138 -2.74 16.78 -0.86
CA LEU A 138 -2.92 18.23 -0.98
C LEU A 138 -3.10 18.94 0.36
N SER A 139 -3.56 18.23 1.40
CA SER A 139 -3.72 18.77 2.76
C SER A 139 -2.46 18.81 3.60
N ILE A 140 -1.33 18.26 3.12
CA ILE A 140 -0.08 18.18 3.89
C ILE A 140 0.49 19.58 4.13
N ASP A 141 0.82 19.85 5.40
CA ASP A 141 1.60 21.03 5.78
C ASP A 141 3.09 20.69 5.79
N PHE A 142 3.72 20.96 4.63
CA PHE A 142 5.16 20.75 4.43
C PHE A 142 6.04 21.60 5.35
N SER A 143 5.51 22.68 5.97
CA SER A 143 6.28 23.48 6.93
C SER A 143 6.64 22.71 8.19
N THR A 144 5.92 21.61 8.48
CA THR A 144 6.24 20.71 9.56
C THR A 144 7.22 19.64 9.07
N ARG A 145 8.48 19.72 9.53
CA ARG A 145 9.61 18.83 9.17
C ARG A 145 9.39 17.32 9.37
N TYR A 146 8.22 16.89 9.85
CA TYR A 146 7.94 15.52 10.27
C TYR A 146 6.94 14.77 9.37
N GLU A 147 6.39 15.40 8.32
CA GLU A 147 5.39 14.78 7.44
C GLU A 147 5.94 14.32 6.08
N TYR A 148 7.22 13.92 6.04
CA TYR A 148 7.83 13.29 4.86
C TYR A 148 7.42 11.81 4.73
N TYR A 149 6.12 11.53 4.71
CA TYR A 149 5.60 10.21 4.38
C TYR A 149 5.35 10.11 2.87
N PRO A 150 5.67 8.97 2.23
CA PRO A 150 5.42 8.75 0.81
C PRO A 150 3.92 8.53 0.58
N TYR A 151 3.16 9.62 0.58
CA TYR A 151 1.75 9.58 0.21
C TYR A 151 1.63 9.58 -1.30
N THR A 152 0.69 8.78 -1.81
CA THR A 152 0.27 8.83 -3.21
C THR A 152 -0.08 10.27 -3.58
N THR A 153 0.64 10.79 -4.55
CA THR A 153 0.59 12.18 -4.98
C THR A 153 -0.58 12.44 -5.94
N LEU A 154 -0.90 13.72 -6.16
CA LEU A 154 -1.90 14.10 -7.17
C LEU A 154 -1.48 13.61 -8.56
N LEU A 155 -0.19 13.73 -8.92
CA LEU A 155 0.32 13.22 -10.21
C LEU A 155 0.08 11.71 -10.35
N GLU A 156 0.41 10.92 -9.33
CA GLU A 156 0.20 9.46 -9.36
C GLU A 156 -1.27 9.08 -9.51
N VAL A 157 -2.17 9.73 -8.75
CA VAL A 157 -3.63 9.51 -8.86
C VAL A 157 -4.12 9.76 -10.28
N ASN A 158 -3.66 10.83 -10.92
CA ASN A 158 -4.01 11.16 -12.29
C ASN A 158 -3.40 10.15 -13.28
N CYS A 159 -2.17 9.70 -13.08
CA CYS A 159 -1.58 8.62 -13.88
C CYS A 159 -2.41 7.32 -13.80
N TYR A 160 -2.84 6.92 -12.61
CA TYR A 160 -3.66 5.72 -12.43
C TYR A 160 -4.97 5.79 -13.21
N ALA A 161 -5.66 6.93 -13.15
CA ALA A 161 -6.91 7.14 -13.88
C ALA A 161 -6.70 7.13 -15.40
N ILE A 162 -5.74 7.91 -15.91
CA ILE A 162 -5.47 8.04 -17.36
C ILE A 162 -5.02 6.70 -17.96
N LEU A 163 -4.10 5.99 -17.30
CA LEU A 163 -3.62 4.70 -17.77
C LEU A 163 -4.74 3.65 -17.76
N THR A 164 -5.62 3.70 -16.76
CA THR A 164 -6.79 2.82 -16.73
C THR A 164 -7.73 3.13 -17.89
N LEU A 165 -8.05 4.41 -18.14
CA LEU A 165 -8.88 4.80 -19.28
C LEU A 165 -8.28 4.39 -20.63
N GLU A 166 -6.95 4.46 -20.79
CA GLU A 166 -6.28 3.96 -22.00
C GLU A 166 -6.42 2.44 -22.17
N MET A 167 -6.21 1.66 -21.11
CA MET A 167 -6.41 0.20 -21.16
C MET A 167 -7.86 -0.18 -21.51
N LEU A 168 -8.83 0.65 -21.12
CA LEU A 168 -10.25 0.47 -21.45
C LEU A 168 -10.64 1.06 -22.81
N GLY A 169 -9.73 1.77 -23.50
CA GLY A 169 -10.02 2.46 -24.76
C GLY A 169 -11.04 3.60 -24.59
N GLN A 170 -10.93 4.37 -23.51
CA GLN A 170 -11.87 5.41 -23.08
C GLN A 170 -11.22 6.78 -22.85
N LEU A 171 -10.03 7.03 -23.44
CA LEU A 171 -9.35 8.32 -23.31
C LEU A 171 -10.12 9.50 -23.91
N GLU A 172 -11.11 9.26 -24.78
CA GLU A 172 -11.96 10.31 -25.35
C GLU A 172 -12.86 11.01 -24.32
N LEU A 173 -13.04 10.42 -23.13
CA LEU A 173 -13.84 11.01 -22.05
C LEU A 173 -13.16 12.20 -21.37
N ILE A 174 -11.87 12.39 -21.59
CA ILE A 174 -11.07 13.46 -20.98
C ILE A 174 -10.42 14.35 -22.03
N ASN A 175 -10.16 15.61 -21.66
CA ASN A 175 -9.39 16.51 -22.51
C ASN A 175 -7.89 16.19 -22.39
N LYS A 176 -7.34 15.54 -23.41
CA LYS A 176 -5.92 15.16 -23.45
C LYS A 176 -4.97 16.34 -23.29
N GLN A 177 -5.32 17.53 -23.79
CA GLN A 177 -4.46 18.70 -23.71
C GLN A 177 -4.35 19.20 -22.26
N GLU A 178 -5.46 19.24 -21.53
CA GLU A 178 -5.46 19.65 -20.10
C GLU A 178 -4.56 18.74 -19.27
N PHE A 179 -4.59 17.43 -19.54
CA PHE A 179 -3.72 16.47 -18.86
C PHE A 179 -2.25 16.56 -19.26
N ILE A 180 -1.96 16.89 -20.53
CA ILE A 180 -0.59 17.20 -20.97
C ILE A 180 -0.08 18.43 -20.21
N ASP A 181 -0.89 19.48 -20.14
CA ASP A 181 -0.53 20.73 -19.46
C ASP A 181 -0.35 20.51 -17.94
N PHE A 182 -1.23 19.72 -17.31
CA PHE A 182 -1.08 19.29 -15.91
C PHE A 182 0.22 18.52 -15.67
N ILE A 183 0.52 17.50 -16.48
CA ILE A 183 1.77 16.72 -16.33
C ILE A 183 2.99 17.64 -16.46
N TRP A 184 3.01 18.52 -17.46
CA TRP A 184 4.10 19.48 -17.62
C TRP A 184 4.19 20.49 -16.48
N SER A 185 3.06 20.86 -15.87
CA SER A 185 3.07 21.72 -14.69
C SER A 185 3.77 21.04 -13.50
N CYS A 186 3.78 19.71 -13.41
CA CYS A 186 4.50 18.95 -12.38
C CYS A 186 6.02 18.88 -12.61
N TYR A 187 6.54 19.39 -13.72
CA TYR A 187 7.98 19.36 -14.01
C TYR A 187 8.76 20.33 -13.11
N ASN A 188 9.78 19.83 -12.43
CA ASN A 188 10.73 20.62 -11.65
C ASN A 188 11.93 21.00 -12.53
N PRO A 189 12.10 22.29 -12.90
CA PRO A 189 13.17 22.72 -13.79
C PRO A 189 14.56 22.69 -13.15
N ILE A 190 14.66 22.63 -11.82
CA ILE A 190 15.94 22.58 -11.10
C ILE A 190 16.51 21.16 -11.12
N THR A 191 15.66 20.15 -10.90
CA THR A 191 16.11 18.75 -10.83
C THR A 191 15.93 17.99 -12.15
N GLY A 192 15.09 18.49 -13.06
CA GLY A 192 14.72 17.80 -14.29
C GLY A 192 13.74 16.63 -14.11
N GLY A 193 13.20 16.45 -12.90
CA GLY A 193 12.21 15.43 -12.59
C GLY A 193 10.78 15.97 -12.53
N PHE A 194 9.80 15.08 -12.35
CA PHE A 194 8.42 15.46 -12.05
C PHE A 194 8.16 15.32 -10.54
N ILE A 195 7.40 16.25 -9.98
CA ILE A 195 6.95 16.22 -8.58
C ILE A 195 5.45 15.91 -8.50
N GLY A 196 4.97 15.57 -7.31
CA GLY A 196 3.62 15.06 -7.09
C GLY A 196 2.44 16.02 -7.35
N ARG A 197 2.70 17.29 -7.69
CA ARG A 197 1.70 18.35 -7.95
C ARG A 197 2.31 19.44 -8.85
N PRO A 198 1.50 20.37 -9.39
CA PRO A 198 2.03 21.51 -10.14
C PRO A 198 3.14 22.25 -9.37
N TYR A 199 4.24 22.53 -10.06
CA TYR A 199 5.40 23.23 -9.52
C TYR A 199 5.04 24.69 -9.24
N ALA A 200 5.02 25.05 -7.95
CA ALA A 200 4.84 26.43 -7.53
C ALA A 200 6.21 27.11 -7.43
N THR A 201 6.42 28.20 -8.17
CA THR A 201 7.68 28.97 -8.15
C THR A 201 7.86 29.86 -6.92
N SER A 202 7.02 29.72 -5.88
CA SER A 202 7.09 30.58 -4.69
C SER A 202 8.05 29.99 -3.65
N PRO A 203 9.08 30.74 -3.20
CA PRO A 203 10.11 30.26 -2.27
C PRO A 203 9.59 29.90 -0.87
N ASN A 204 8.34 30.25 -0.54
CA ASN A 204 7.70 29.83 0.72
C ASN A 204 7.09 28.41 0.62
N ASN A 205 7.15 27.79 -0.55
CA ASN A 205 6.63 26.45 -0.83
C ASN A 205 7.77 25.48 -1.22
N GLU A 206 9.02 25.89 -1.06
CA GLU A 206 10.19 25.03 -1.18
C GLU A 206 10.55 24.47 0.20
N TYR A 207 10.26 23.18 0.36
CA TYR A 207 10.58 22.28 1.49
C TYR A 207 9.80 22.49 2.77
#